data_AF-A0A0G0YMU4-F1
#
_entry.id   AF-A0A0G0YMU4-F1
#
_cell.length_a   1.000
_cell.length_b   1.000
_cell.length_c   1.000
_cell.angle_alpha   90.00
_cell.angle_beta   90.00
_cell.angle_gamma   90.00
#
_symmetry.space_group_name_H-M   'P 1'
#
loop_
_entity.id
_entity.type
_entity.pdbx_description
1 polymer ?
#
loop_
_entity_poly.entity_id
_entity_poly.type
_entity_poly.pdbx_seq_one_letter_code
_entity_poly.pdbx_strand_id
1 'polypeptide(L)'
;MPQKSYLVAYLVQISEFVGKVVIVAVTRYEPPLIKVFNTLEEANGAVFGITGVCLPELVPISKEIFWSRIEKLKKEDEKLAPMDFGPVLKRLT
;
A
#
# COMPACT_ATOMS: atom_id res chain seq x y z
N MET A 1 -23.30 -1.46 5.38
CA MET A 1 -22.19 -2.17 6.08
C MET A 1 -21.30 -1.13 6.76
N PRO A 2 -20.78 -1.37 7.98
CA PRO A 2 -19.93 -0.39 8.64
C PRO A 2 -18.68 -0.16 7.78
N GLN A 3 -18.47 1.08 7.35
CA GLN A 3 -17.34 1.47 6.51
C GLN A 3 -16.04 1.20 7.28
N LYS A 4 -15.25 0.22 6.83
CA LYS A 4 -13.95 -0.11 7.42
C LYS A 4 -12.93 0.94 6.98
N SER A 5 -12.33 1.62 7.95
CA SER A 5 -11.05 2.30 7.72
C SER A 5 -9.93 1.30 7.96
N TYR A 6 -8.94 1.27 7.09
CA TYR A 6 -7.74 0.47 7.30
C TYR A 6 -6.55 1.04 6.53
N LEU A 7 -5.36 0.61 6.94
CA LEU A 7 -4.11 0.88 6.27
C LEU A 7 -3.38 -0.44 6.09
N VAL A 8 -2.92 -0.71 4.87
CA VAL A 8 -2.07 -1.86 4.57
C VAL A 8 -0.78 -1.36 3.94
N ALA A 9 0.34 -1.93 4.37
CA ALA A 9 1.64 -1.67 3.79
C ALA A 9 2.20 -2.96 3.15
N TYR A 10 2.87 -2.80 2.01
CA TYR A 10 3.53 -3.87 1.28
C TYR A 10 4.97 -3.47 0.98
N LEU A 11 5.93 -4.33 1.33
CA LEU A 11 7.31 -4.20 0.85
C LEU A 11 7.42 -4.95 -0.48
N VAL A 12 7.42 -4.22 -1.58
CA VAL A 12 7.49 -4.80 -2.93
C VAL A 12 8.94 -4.81 -3.39
N GLN A 13 9.47 -6.00 -3.64
CA GLN A 13 10.82 -6.18 -4.14
C GLN A 13 10.85 -5.99 -5.65
N ILE A 14 11.68 -5.03 -6.10
CA ILE A 14 11.85 -4.67 -7.51
C ILE A 14 13.06 -5.38 -8.10
N SER A 15 14.14 -5.50 -7.32
CA SER A 15 15.35 -6.27 -7.63
C SER A 15 15.97 -6.85 -6.36
N GLU A 16 17.10 -7.56 -6.46
CA GLU A 16 17.79 -8.15 -5.30
C GLU A 16 18.09 -7.12 -4.19
N PHE A 17 18.39 -5.88 -4.56
CA PHE A 17 18.80 -4.82 -3.61
C PHE A 17 17.79 -3.68 -3.49
N VAL A 18 16.77 -3.65 -4.34
CA VAL A 18 15.81 -2.53 -4.40
C VAL A 18 14.43 -3.03 -4.02
N GLY A 19 13.94 -2.53 -2.89
CA GLY A 19 12.55 -2.65 -2.46
C GLY A 19 11.87 -1.28 -2.45
N LYS A 20 10.55 -1.26 -2.61
CA LYS A 20 9.72 -0.06 -2.38
C LYS A 20 8.58 -0.41 -1.45
N VAL A 21 8.20 0.53 -0.60
CA VAL A 21 7.05 0.34 0.29
C VAL A 21 5.83 0.99 -0.32
N VAL A 22 4.77 0.20 -0.52
CA VAL A 22 3.47 0.69 -1.00
C VAL A 22 2.51 0.71 0.16
N ILE A 23 1.92 1.87 0.44
CA ILE A 23 0.89 2.04 1.45
C ILE A 23 -0.43 2.28 0.75
N VAL A 24 -1.43 1.48 1.12
CA VAL A 24 -2.83 1.64 0.71
C VAL A 24 -3.63 1.98 1.95
N ALA A 25 -4.20 3.19 1.99
CA ALA A 25 -5.03 3.66 3.09
C ALA A 25 -6.46 3.88 2.59
N VAL A 26 -7.42 3.21 3.20
CA VAL A 26 -8.85 3.42 2.96
C VAL A 26 -9.44 4.06 4.21
N THR A 27 -10.04 5.23 4.05
CA THR A 27 -10.68 5.95 5.16
C THR A 27 -12.18 6.05 4.93
N ARG A 28 -12.93 6.40 5.98
CA ARG A 28 -14.39 6.58 5.90
C ARG A 28 -14.79 7.79 5.06
N TYR A 29 -14.11 8.91 5.25
CA TYR A 29 -14.55 10.21 4.75
C TYR A 29 -13.78 10.69 3.53
N GLU A 30 -12.57 10.18 3.30
CA GLU A 30 -11.74 10.59 2.19
C GLU A 30 -11.66 9.49 1.13
N PRO A 31 -11.35 9.86 -0.13
CA PRO A 31 -10.96 8.90 -1.14
C PRO A 31 -9.76 8.08 -0.65
N PRO A 32 -9.71 6.77 -0.98
CA PRO A 32 -8.56 5.97 -0.59
C PRO A 32 -7.28 6.51 -1.23
N LEU A 33 -6.19 6.41 -0.48
CA LEU A 33 -4.89 6.98 -0.80
C LEU A 33 -3.90 5.85 -1.05
N ILE A 34 -3.09 5.98 -2.12
CA ILE A 34 -1.94 5.12 -2.34
C ILE A 34 -0.67 5.96 -2.38
N LYS A 35 0.36 5.54 -1.65
CA LYS A 35 1.68 6.16 -1.66
C LYS A 35 2.75 5.09 -1.84
N VAL A 36 3.81 5.46 -2.55
CA VAL A 36 4.99 4.62 -2.78
C VAL A 36 6.19 5.35 -2.22
N PHE A 37 6.94 4.67 -1.36
CA PHE A 37 8.14 5.14 -0.69
C PHE A 37 9.35 4.33 -1.15
N ASN A 38 10.53 4.95 -1.14
CA ASN A 38 11.75 4.29 -1.57
C ASN A 38 12.37 3.47 -0.43
N THR A 39 12.07 3.81 0.82
CA THR A 39 12.61 3.12 1.99
C THR A 39 11.52 2.81 3.02
N LEU A 40 11.79 1.84 3.89
CA LEU A 40 10.93 1.54 5.02
C LEU A 40 10.90 2.68 6.04
N GLU A 41 12.01 3.39 6.20
CA GLU A 41 12.11 4.53 7.12
C GLU A 41 11.18 5.68 6.71
N GLU A 42 11.19 6.06 5.42
CA GLU A 42 10.27 7.07 4.87
C GLU A 42 8.80 6.69 5.09
N ALA A 43 8.47 5.43 4.79
CA ALA A 43 7.13 4.89 4.97
C ALA A 43 6.70 4.89 6.43
N ASN A 44 7.60 4.48 7.34
CA ASN A 44 7.34 4.41 8.76
C ASN A 44 7.12 5.80 9.37
N GLY A 45 7.96 6.79 8.98
CA GLY A 45 7.77 8.18 9.40
C GLY A 45 6.44 8.76 8.95
N ALA A 46 6.03 8.48 7.69
CA ALA A 46 4.74 8.93 7.18
C ALA A 46 3.55 8.29 7.91
N VAL A 47 3.61 6.99 8.20
CA VAL A 47 2.53 6.30 8.93
C VAL A 47 2.47 6.76 10.38
N PHE A 48 3.62 6.79 11.06
CA PHE A 48 3.70 7.23 12.46
C PHE A 48 3.17 8.65 12.63
N GLY A 49 3.49 9.56 11.70
CA GLY A 49 2.97 10.93 11.72
C GLY A 49 1.44 11.03 11.61
N ILE A 50 0.78 10.04 11.02
CA ILE A 50 -0.68 10.02 10.83
C ILE A 50 -1.38 9.23 11.94
N THR A 51 -0.83 8.07 12.32
CA THR A 51 -1.50 7.10 13.19
C THR A 51 -0.94 7.07 14.62
N GLY A 52 0.26 7.63 14.83
CA GLY A 52 1.02 7.46 16.07
C GLY A 52 1.62 6.06 16.25
N VAL A 53 1.57 5.20 15.22
CA VAL A 53 1.97 3.79 15.30
C VAL A 53 2.98 3.48 14.19
N CYS A 54 4.03 2.73 14.54
CA CYS A 54 5.01 2.25 13.56
C CYS A 54 4.43 1.15 12.67
N LEU A 55 4.93 1.07 11.43
CA LEU A 55 4.68 -0.08 10.56
C LEU A 55 5.21 -1.36 11.21
N PRO A 56 4.47 -2.47 11.12
CA PRO A 56 5.00 -3.78 11.50
C PRO A 56 6.14 -4.17 10.56
N GLU A 57 6.91 -5.18 10.96
CA GLU A 57 7.92 -5.77 10.08
C GLU A 57 7.26 -6.28 8.78
N LEU A 58 7.79 -5.84 7.64
CA LEU A 58 7.25 -6.18 6.33
C LEU A 58 8.13 -7.24 5.67
N VAL A 59 7.52 -8.34 5.25
CA VAL A 59 8.19 -9.35 4.43
C VAL A 59 8.19 -8.90 2.96
N PRO A 60 9.33 -8.91 2.28
CA PRO A 60 9.40 -8.54 0.87
C PRO A 60 8.59 -9.52 0.01
N ILE A 61 7.81 -8.99 -0.93
CA ILE A 61 7.00 -9.74 -1.89
C ILE A 61 7.33 -9.35 -3.32
N SER A 62 7.16 -10.27 -4.27
CA SER A 62 7.33 -9.96 -5.70
C SER A 62 6.24 -9.01 -6.20
N LYS A 63 6.49 -8.38 -7.36
CA LYS A 63 5.51 -7.54 -8.05
C LYS A 63 4.23 -8.32 -8.38
N GLU A 64 4.32 -9.59 -8.78
CA GLU A 64 3.13 -10.39 -9.10
C GLU A 64 2.29 -10.67 -7.85
N ILE A 65 2.94 -11.00 -6.73
CA ILE A 65 2.25 -11.22 -5.45
C ILE A 65 1.58 -9.94 -4.98
N PHE A 66 2.27 -8.80 -5.09
CA PHE A 66 1.69 -7.49 -4.77
C PHE A 66 0.44 -7.25 -5.62
N TRP A 67 0.52 -7.43 -6.94
CA TRP A 67 -0.60 -7.21 -7.84
C TRP A 67 -1.79 -8.12 -7.53
N SER A 68 -1.54 -9.41 -7.29
CA SER A 68 -2.57 -10.37 -6.90
C SER A 68 -3.29 -9.95 -5.60
N ARG A 69 -2.55 -9.44 -4.61
CA ARG A 69 -3.12 -8.92 -3.36
C ARG A 69 -3.98 -7.68 -3.59
N ILE A 70 -3.54 -6.76 -4.46
CA ILE A 70 -4.31 -5.56 -4.80
C ILE A 70 -5.59 -5.93 -5.56
N GLU A 71 -5.54 -6.84 -6.54
CA GLU A 71 -6.74 -7.29 -7.24
C GLU A 71 -7.77 -7.92 -6.30
N LYS A 72 -7.30 -8.72 -5.33
CA LYS A 72 -8.16 -9.27 -4.29
C LYS A 72 -8.77 -8.14 -3.44
N LEU A 73 -7.96 -7.19 -3.00
CA LEU A 73 -8.42 -6.06 -2.18
C LEU A 73 -9.46 -5.21 -2.94
N LYS A 74 -9.28 -4.99 -4.24
CA LYS A 74 -10.24 -4.28 -5.10
C LYS A 74 -11.58 -5.02 -5.26
N LYS A 75 -11.60 -6.35 -5.15
CA LYS A 75 -12.84 -7.15 -5.16
C LYS A 75 -13.56 -7.11 -3.81
N GLU A 76 -12.80 -6.97 -2.73
CA GLU A 76 -13.33 -6.95 -1.35
C GLU A 76 -13.77 -5.55 -0.91
N ASP A 77 -13.25 -4.49 -1.54
CA ASP A 77 -13.50 -3.09 -1.16
C ASP A 77 -13.97 -2.23 -2.34
N GLU A 78 -15.24 -1.83 -2.30
CA GLU A 78 -15.90 -1.00 -3.32
C GLU A 78 -15.23 0.36 -3.52
N LYS A 79 -14.55 0.93 -2.51
CA LYS A 79 -13.84 2.21 -2.65
C LYS A 79 -12.54 2.05 -3.42
N LEU A 80 -11.90 0.89 -3.33
CA LEU A 80 -10.68 0.59 -4.09
C LEU A 80 -10.97 0.08 -5.50
N ALA A 81 -12.14 -0.52 -5.74
CA ALA A 81 -12.55 -1.00 -7.05
C ALA A 81 -12.32 0.02 -8.20
N PRO A 82 -12.73 1.31 -8.10
CA PRO A 82 -12.52 2.29 -9.16
C PRO A 82 -11.10 2.88 -9.22
N MET A 83 -10.23 2.59 -8.25
CA MET A 83 -8.89 3.20 -8.21
C MET A 83 -7.97 2.66 -9.30
N ASP A 84 -7.29 3.59 -9.97
CA ASP A 84 -6.24 3.27 -10.93
C ASP A 84 -4.89 3.08 -10.21
N PHE A 85 -4.35 1.86 -10.31
CA PHE A 85 -3.03 1.51 -9.79
C PHE A 85 -1.94 1.58 -10.87
N GLY A 86 -2.25 1.97 -12.10
CA GLY A 86 -1.28 2.17 -13.18
C GLY A 86 -0.08 3.03 -12.78
N PRO A 87 -0.26 4.19 -12.12
CA PRO A 87 0.85 5.00 -11.62
C PRO A 87 1.71 4.29 -10.58
N VAL A 88 1.11 3.44 -9.73
CA VAL A 88 1.82 2.65 -8.72
C VAL A 88 2.70 1.61 -9.42
N LEU A 89 2.14 0.88 -10.39
CA LEU A 89 2.86 -0.10 -11.19
C LEU A 89 4.05 0.51 -11.92
N LYS A 90 3.88 1.71 -12.52
CA LYS A 90 4.98 2.46 -13.15
C LYS A 90 6.11 2.80 -12.18
N ARG A 91 5.79 3.13 -10.94
CA ARG A 91 6.82 3.41 -9.91
C ARG A 91 7.46 2.14 -9.37
N LEU A 92 6.81 1.00 -9.53
CA LEU A 92 7.34 -0.30 -9.18
C LEU A 92 8.10 -0.97 -10.34
N THR A 93 8.25 -0.34 -11.50
CA THR A 93 8.96 -0.92 -12.65
C THR A 93 10.46 -0.67 -12.54
#